data_AF-A0A953E5K5-F1
#
_entry.id   AF-A0A953E5K5-F1
#
_cell.length_a   1.000
_cell.length_b   1.000
_cell.length_c   1.000
_cell.angle_alpha   90.00
_cell.angle_beta   90.00
_cell.angle_gamma   90.00
#
_symmetry.space_group_name_H-M   'P 1'
#
loop_
_entity.id
_entity.type
_entity.pdbx_description
1 polymer ?
#
loop_
_entity_poly.entity_id
_entity_poly.type
_entity_poly.pdbx_seq_one_letter_code
_entity_poly.pdbx_strand_id
1 'polypeptide(L)' 'MLAEAGIMHRGHPRRRLVPWQRWMNLALAPIRGQVEPAFGTLKRRYGWRRVRYRGLVRSGAHLQLPCIALNLRRAERLAA' A
#
# COMPACT_ATOMS: atom_id res chain seq x y z
N MET A 1 -3.71 1.15 -5.43
CA MET A 1 -4.46 1.45 -4.20
C MET A 1 -4.24 2.89 -3.76
N LEU A 2 -3.00 3.38 -3.75
CA LEU A 2 -2.69 4.77 -3.38
C LEU A 2 -3.05 5.78 -4.48
N ALA A 3 -3.38 5.32 -5.71
CA ALA A 3 -3.77 6.20 -6.82
C ALA A 3 -5.22 6.66 -6.65
N GLU A 4 -5.99 5.96 -5.82
CA GLU A 4 -7.36 6.35 -5.47
C GLU A 4 -7.40 7.26 -4.25
N ALA A 5 -6.30 7.33 -3.48
CA ALA A 5 -6.17 8.20 -2.32
C ALA A 5 -5.91 9.68 -2.67
N GLY A 6 -6.04 10.07 -3.94
CA GLY A 6 -5.80 11.44 -4.41
C GLY A 6 -4.33 11.86 -4.50
N ILE A 7 -3.39 10.97 -4.16
CA ILE A 7 -1.94 11.27 -4.13
C ILE A 7 -1.33 11.33 -5.55
N MET A 8 -1.88 10.58 -6.51
CA MET A 8 -1.45 10.64 -7.92
C MET A 8 -2.58 11.15 -8.80
N HIS A 9 -2.22 11.87 -9.86
CA HIS A 9 -3.19 12.32 -10.83
C HIS A 9 -3.55 11.17 -11.77
N ARG A 10 -4.83 10.79 -11.78
CA ARG A 10 -5.38 9.84 -12.75
C ARG A 10 -5.73 10.59 -14.03
N GLY A 11 -5.21 10.12 -15.16
CA GLY A 11 -5.63 10.64 -16.48
C GLY A 11 -7.05 10.19 -16.80
N HIS A 12 -7.80 11.05 -17.48
CA HIS A 12 -9.14 10.74 -17.99
C HIS A 12 -9.17 10.91 -19.51
N PRO A 13 -9.97 10.13 -20.28
CA PRO A 13 -10.04 10.28 -21.73
C PRO A 13 -10.33 11.71 -22.18
N ARG A 14 -11.19 12.43 -21.45
CA ARG A 14 -11.55 13.83 -21.69
C ARG A 14 -10.64 14.86 -21.00
N ARG A 15 -9.71 14.42 -20.15
CA ARG A 15 -8.80 15.30 -19.40
C ARG A 15 -7.45 14.62 -19.26
N ARG A 16 -6.59 14.89 -20.24
CA ARG A 16 -5.20 14.42 -20.24
C ARG A 16 -4.41 15.07 -19.11
N LEU A 17 -3.44 14.33 -18.58
CA LEU A 17 -2.54 14.83 -17.55
C LEU A 17 -1.66 15.94 -18.13
N VAL A 18 -1.61 17.08 -17.44
CA VAL A 18 -0.67 18.16 -17.77
C VAL A 18 0.76 17.75 -17.38
N PRO A 19 1.81 18.35 -17.98
CA PRO A 19 3.19 17.88 -17.82
C PRO A 19 3.64 17.74 -16.36
N TRP A 20 3.34 18.72 -15.50
CA TRP A 20 3.72 18.67 -14.09
C TRP A 20 3.06 17.51 -13.33
N GLN A 21 1.82 17.15 -13.68
CA GLN A 21 1.11 16.02 -13.07
C GLN A 21 1.77 14.69 -13.42
N ARG A 22 2.29 14.56 -14.65
CA ARG A 22 3.03 13.37 -15.07
C ARG A 22 4.37 13.29 -14.35
N TRP A 23 5.07 14.42 -14.22
CA TRP A 23 6.33 14.48 -13.49
C TRP A 23 6.15 14.06 -12.01
N MET A 24 5.11 14.58 -11.35
CA MET A 24 4.80 14.20 -9.97
C MET A 24 4.47 12.70 -9.87
N ASN A 25 3.68 12.18 -10.81
CA ASN A 25 3.39 10.75 -10.86
C ASN A 25 4.66 9.90 -11.05
N LEU A 26 5.60 10.33 -11.89
CA LEU A 26 6.87 9.64 -12.09
C LEU A 26 7.71 9.62 -10.81
N ALA A 27 7.79 10.74 -10.09
CA ALA A 27 8.51 10.84 -8.83
C ALA A 27 7.93 9.93 -7.73
N LEU A 28 6.60 9.79 -7.69
CA LEU A 28 5.90 8.98 -6.68
C LEU A 28 5.84 7.49 -7.01
N ALA A 29 5.93 7.12 -8.29
CA ALA A 29 5.87 5.73 -8.74
C ALA A 29 6.85 4.77 -8.03
N PRO A 30 8.16 5.08 -7.85
CA PRO A 30 9.10 4.15 -7.19
C PRO A 30 8.76 3.93 -5.72
N ILE A 31 8.43 4.99 -4.98
CA ILE A 31 8.03 4.91 -3.56
C ILE A 31 6.81 3.99 -3.43
N ARG A 32 5.85 4.13 -4.34
CA ARG A 32 4.64 3.30 -4.36
C ARG A 32 4.90 1.85 -4.72
N GLY A 33 5.79 1.62 -5.69
CA GLY A 33 6.23 0.28 -6.06
C GLY A 33 6.77 -0.50 -4.87
N GLN A 34 7.38 0.18 -3.89
CA GLN A 34 7.88 -0.43 -2.67
C GLN A 34 6.77 -0.74 -1.66
N VAL A 35 5.80 0.16 -1.46
CA VAL A 35 4.80 0.03 -0.38
C VAL A 35 3.51 -0.68 -0.79
N GLU A 36 3.03 -0.49 -2.02
CA GLU A 36 1.75 -1.05 -2.48
C GLU A 36 1.70 -2.60 -2.45
N PRO A 37 2.78 -3.34 -2.78
CA PRO A 37 2.78 -4.80 -2.66
C PRO A 37 2.59 -5.30 -1.23
N ALA A 38 3.17 -4.63 -0.24
CA ALA A 38 3.02 -4.98 1.17
C ALA A 38 1.55 -4.80 1.61
N PHE A 39 0.96 -3.64 1.35
CA PHE A 39 -0.45 -3.38 1.64
C PHE A 39 -1.39 -4.31 0.87
N GLY A 40 -1.09 -4.60 -0.40
CA GLY A 40 -1.84 -5.54 -1.22
C GLY A 40 -1.82 -6.95 -0.62
N THR A 41 -0.66 -7.38 -0.13
CA THR A 41 -0.47 -8.68 0.52
C THR A 41 -1.21 -8.76 1.85
N LEU A 42 -1.08 -7.74 2.71
CA LEU A 42 -1.83 -7.63 3.96
C LEU A 42 -3.35 -7.76 3.72
N LYS A 43 -3.89 -7.05 2.73
CA LYS A 43 -5.33 -7.02 2.45
C LYS A 43 -5.84 -8.27 1.74
N ARG A 44 -5.08 -8.84 0.80
CA ARG A 44 -5.52 -9.98 -0.03
C ARG A 44 -5.15 -11.33 0.56
N ARG A 45 -3.96 -11.48 1.12
CA ARG A 45 -3.45 -12.76 1.64
C ARG A 45 -3.71 -12.92 3.13
N TYR A 46 -3.42 -11.88 3.93
CA TYR A 46 -3.62 -11.91 5.38
C TYR A 46 -5.02 -11.45 5.82
N GLY A 47 -5.91 -11.13 4.87
CA GLY A 47 -7.32 -10.81 5.17
C GLY A 47 -7.55 -9.48 5.91
N TRP A 48 -6.55 -8.59 5.99
CA TRP A 48 -6.62 -7.29 6.66
C TRP A 48 -7.44 -6.25 5.86
N ARG A 49 -8.66 -6.58 5.46
CA ARG A 49 -9.47 -5.69 4.59
C ARG A 49 -10.20 -4.59 5.35
N ARG A 50 -10.61 -4.88 6.59
CA ARG A 50 -11.41 -3.98 7.44
C ARG A 50 -10.99 -4.16 8.89
N VAL A 51 -10.92 -3.06 9.62
CA VAL A 51 -10.67 -3.08 11.07
C VAL A 51 -11.88 -3.71 11.75
N ARG A 52 -11.63 -4.75 12.56
CA ARG A 52 -12.70 -5.54 13.21
C ARG A 52 -13.01 -5.09 14.63
N TYR A 53 -12.04 -4.48 15.31
CA TYR A 53 -12.14 -4.17 16.73
C TYR A 53 -12.47 -2.69 16.95
N ARG A 54 -13.23 -2.40 18.00
CA ARG A 54 -13.41 -1.04 18.50
C ARG A 54 -12.18 -0.65 19.33
N GLY A 55 -11.68 0.56 19.10
CA GLY A 55 -10.49 1.10 19.78
C GLY A 55 -9.18 0.85 19.03
N LEU A 56 -8.24 1.79 19.21
CA LEU A 56 -6.95 1.79 18.52
C LEU A 56 -6.01 0.67 18.99
N VAL A 57 -6.03 0.35 20.29
CA VAL A 57 -5.11 -0.66 20.87
C VAL A 57 -5.34 -2.04 20.25
N ARG A 58 -6.58 -2.55 20.29
CA ARG A 58 -6.91 -3.87 19.74
C ARG A 58 -6.73 -3.93 18.23
N SER A 59 -7.08 -2.84 17.54
CA SER A 59 -6.89 -2.73 16.09
C SER A 59 -5.43 -2.68 15.69
N GLY A 60 -4.60 -1.99 16.48
CA GLY A 60 -3.16 -1.92 16.32
C GLY A 60 -2.50 -3.28 16.53
N ALA A 61 -2.82 -3.97 17.63
CA ALA A 61 -2.32 -5.32 17.88
C ALA A 61 -2.69 -6.30 16.75
N HIS A 62 -3.95 -6.24 16.30
CA HIS A 62 -4.40 -7.07 15.18
C HIS A 62 -3.62 -6.74 13.89
N LEU A 63 -3.24 -5.47 13.63
CA LEU A 63 -2.42 -5.08 12.46
C LEU A 63 -0.96 -5.49 12.59
N GLN A 64 -0.40 -5.45 13.81
CA GLN A 64 0.99 -5.81 14.06
C GLN A 64 1.27 -7.26 13.72
N LEU A 65 0.36 -8.18 14.05
CA LEU A 65 0.51 -9.62 13.77
C LEU A 65 0.78 -9.95 12.27
N PRO A 66 -0.06 -9.52 11.30
CA PRO A 66 0.20 -9.77 9.89
C PRO A 66 1.41 -8.99 9.36
N CYS A 67 1.74 -7.82 9.91
CA CYS A 67 2.96 -7.09 9.57
C CYS A 67 4.22 -7.86 9.98
N ILE A 68 4.24 -8.43 11.19
CA ILE A 68 5.33 -9.30 11.67
C ILE A 68 5.46 -10.51 10.75
N ALA A 69 4.35 -11.20 10.45
CA ALA A 69 4.37 -12.35 9.55
C ALA A 69 4.89 -12.01 8.13
N LEU A 70 4.53 -10.83 7.60
CA LEU A 70 5.04 -10.34 6.32
C LEU A 70 6.56 -10.11 6.37
N ASN A 71 7.05 -9.50 7.44
CA ASN A 71 8.48 -9.24 7.63
C ASN A 71 9.28 -10.54 7.80
N LEU A 72 8.77 -11.51 8.56
CA LEU A 72 9.41 -12.83 8.71
C LEU A 72 9.54 -13.55 7.37
N ARG A 73 8.46 -13.59 6.57
CA ARG A 73 8.50 -14.17 5.22
C ARG A 73 9.46 -13.43 4.29
N ARG A 74 9.60 -12.11 4.46
CA ARG A 74 10.58 -11.33 3.70
C ARG A 74 12.00 -11.66 4.13
N ALA A 75 12.26 -11.78 5.42
CA ALA A 75 13.56 -12.14 5.96
C ALA A 75 14.01 -13.53 5.50
N GLU A 76 13.11 -14.52 5.54
CA GLU A 76 13.35 -15.87 5.01
C GLU A 76 13.85 -15.82 3.56
N ARG A 77 13.18 -15.04 2.69
CA ARG A 77 13.56 -14.90 1.27
C ARG A 77 14.84 -14.12 1.02
N LEU A 78 15.29 -13.32 1.97
CA LEU A 78 16.54 -12.57 1.87
C LEU A 78 17.72 -13.36 2.45
N ALA A 79 17.45 -14.31 3.34
CA ALA A 79 18.46 -15.18 3.95
C ALA A 79 18.72 -16.45 3.13
N ALA A 80 17.79 -16.85 2.26
CA ALA A 80 17.94 -17.91 1.28
C ALA A 80 18.62 -17.41 0.00
#